data_AF-H7FVI1-F1
#
_entry.id   AF-H7FVI1-F1
#
_cell.length_a   1.000
_cell.length_b   1.000
_cell.length_c   1.000
_cell.angle_alpha   90.00
_cell.angle_beta   90.00
_cell.angle_gamma   90.00
#
_symmetry.space_group_name_H-M   'P 1'
#
loop_
_entity.id
_entity.type
_entity.pdbx_description
1 polymer ?
#
loop_
_entity_poly.entity_id
_entity_poly.type
_entity_poly.pdbx_seq_one_letter_code
_entity_poly.pdbx_strand_id
1 'polypeptide(L)'
;MKIKSIFILLLFTSCNPLFCSWQNGYDEINYEPSKSEVIGKYELSEKSKSYLDEDYYSWPLKLEISENNQFKFLFENNPESLADRIFAEKENDSKRNKTGKWFYSFMKKEKICYFELEGICVEPLRKKEDKISIMITIGDGDECNGIVYEKVE
;
A
#
# COMPACT_ATOMS: atom_id res chain seq x y z
N MET A 1 -35.76 -20.62 -46.61
CA MET A 1 -35.08 -21.30 -45.48
C MET A 1 -34.33 -20.26 -44.66
N LYS A 2 -34.76 -19.99 -43.43
CA LYS A 2 -34.06 -19.04 -42.53
C LYS A 2 -33.02 -19.81 -41.73
N ILE A 3 -31.74 -19.55 -41.99
CA ILE A 3 -30.63 -20.06 -41.19
C ILE A 3 -30.66 -19.30 -39.86
N LYS A 4 -31.00 -19.99 -38.77
CA LYS A 4 -30.85 -19.45 -37.42
C LYS A 4 -29.36 -19.49 -37.07
N SER A 5 -28.68 -18.34 -37.16
CA SER A 5 -27.36 -18.19 -36.56
C SER A 5 -27.52 -18.21 -35.04
N ILE A 6 -27.12 -19.32 -34.43
CA ILE A 6 -26.95 -19.43 -32.98
C ILE A 6 -25.63 -18.74 -32.66
N PHE A 7 -25.70 -17.56 -32.05
CA PHE A 7 -24.55 -16.93 -31.42
C PHE A 7 -24.22 -17.72 -30.16
N ILE A 8 -23.23 -18.61 -30.24
CA ILE A 8 -22.62 -19.23 -29.06
C ILE A 8 -21.73 -18.17 -28.43
N LEU A 9 -22.23 -17.55 -27.37
CA LEU A 9 -21.47 -16.67 -26.50
C LEU A 9 -20.48 -17.57 -25.73
N LEU A 10 -19.25 -17.71 -26.25
CA LEU A 10 -18.13 -18.29 -25.52
C LEU A 10 -17.80 -17.34 -24.37
N LEU A 11 -18.42 -17.56 -23.22
CA LEU A 11 -17.96 -17.04 -21.95
C LEU A 11 -16.64 -17.75 -21.65
N PHE A 12 -15.54 -17.15 -22.12
CA PHE A 12 -14.24 -17.39 -21.54
C PHE A 12 -14.35 -16.99 -20.07
N THR A 13 -14.58 -17.97 -19.20
CA THR A 13 -14.30 -17.84 -17.77
C THR A 13 -12.80 -17.69 -17.65
N SER A 14 -12.30 -16.48 -17.92
CA SER A 14 -10.96 -16.11 -17.51
C SER A 14 -10.90 -16.36 -16.00
N CYS A 15 -9.97 -17.21 -15.57
CA CYS A 15 -9.38 -17.02 -14.25
C CYS A 15 -8.94 -15.56 -14.22
N ASN A 16 -9.74 -14.69 -13.60
CA ASN A 16 -9.25 -13.39 -13.22
C ASN A 16 -8.04 -13.69 -12.34
N PRO A 17 -6.84 -13.14 -12.62
CA PRO A 17 -5.89 -12.99 -11.54
C PRO A 17 -6.68 -12.22 -10.49
N LEU A 18 -6.81 -12.79 -9.29
CA LEU A 18 -7.54 -12.17 -8.19
C LEU A 18 -6.75 -10.91 -7.78
N PHE A 19 -6.86 -9.86 -8.58
CA PHE A 19 -6.35 -8.55 -8.25
C PHE A 19 -7.31 -7.99 -7.23
N CYS A 20 -6.81 -7.74 -6.03
CA CYS A 20 -7.61 -7.09 -5.01
C CYS A 20 -7.99 -5.69 -5.50
N SER A 21 -9.25 -5.28 -5.28
CA SER A 21 -9.78 -4.04 -5.87
C SER A 21 -8.97 -2.80 -5.51
N TRP A 22 -8.29 -2.79 -4.36
CA TRP A 22 -7.44 -1.69 -3.89
C TRP A 22 -6.14 -1.54 -4.69
N GLN A 23 -5.70 -2.58 -5.41
CA GLN A 23 -4.54 -2.54 -6.30
C GLN A 23 -4.83 -1.90 -7.67
N ASN A 24 -6.12 -1.67 -8.00
CA ASN A 24 -6.50 -1.06 -9.28
C ASN A 24 -5.95 0.37 -9.41
N GLY A 25 -5.33 0.65 -10.55
CA GLY A 25 -4.71 1.95 -10.85
C GLY A 25 -3.22 2.05 -10.50
N TYR A 26 -2.60 0.93 -10.10
CA TYR A 26 -1.17 0.84 -9.82
C TYR A 26 -0.53 -0.25 -10.69
N ASP A 27 0.47 0.16 -11.47
CA ASP A 27 1.19 -0.69 -12.39
C ASP A 27 2.31 -1.47 -11.68
N GLU A 28 2.57 -2.69 -12.15
CA GLU A 28 3.70 -3.48 -11.69
C GLU A 28 5.03 -2.86 -12.11
N ILE A 29 6.02 -2.92 -11.21
CA ILE A 29 7.40 -2.52 -11.51
C ILE A 29 8.15 -3.75 -12.01
N ASN A 30 8.62 -3.68 -13.26
CA ASN A 30 9.33 -4.78 -13.93
C ASN A 30 10.83 -4.50 -14.12
N TYR A 31 11.35 -3.49 -13.42
CA TYR A 31 12.75 -3.09 -13.38
C TYR A 31 13.22 -2.99 -11.92
N GLU A 32 14.53 -2.96 -11.71
CA GLU A 32 15.07 -2.70 -10.37
C GLU A 32 15.02 -1.19 -10.10
N PRO A 33 14.15 -0.70 -9.20
CA PRO A 33 14.10 0.73 -8.91
C PRO A 33 15.40 1.17 -8.23
N SER A 34 15.89 2.34 -8.61
CA SER A 34 17.00 2.97 -7.91
C SER A 34 16.60 3.29 -6.46
N LYS A 35 17.57 3.34 -5.55
CA LYS A 35 17.31 3.73 -4.16
C LYS A 35 16.60 5.09 -4.07
N SER A 36 16.98 6.06 -4.90
CA SER A 36 16.34 7.39 -4.96
C SER A 36 14.87 7.35 -5.39
N GLU A 37 14.46 6.35 -6.19
CA GLU A 37 13.05 6.17 -6.53
C GLU A 37 12.23 5.70 -5.33
N VAL A 38 12.83 4.88 -4.44
CA VAL A 38 12.16 4.30 -3.26
C VAL A 38 12.24 5.21 -2.02
N ILE A 39 13.35 5.90 -1.82
CA ILE A 39 13.56 6.84 -0.70
C ILE A 39 12.68 8.06 -0.90
N GLY A 40 12.04 8.52 0.16
CA GLY A 40 11.19 9.70 0.12
C GLY A 40 10.06 9.67 1.14
N LYS A 41 9.13 10.59 0.97
CA LYS A 41 7.92 10.67 1.80
C LYS A 41 6.72 10.18 1.03
N TYR A 42 5.85 9.49 1.74
CA TYR A 42 4.65 8.91 1.20
C TYR A 42 3.45 9.28 2.06
N GLU A 43 2.31 9.45 1.41
CA GLU A 43 1.03 9.70 2.06
C GLU A 43 0.03 8.61 1.72
N LEU A 44 -0.83 8.28 2.67
CA LEU A 44 -1.91 7.33 2.46
C LEU A 44 -2.83 7.84 1.33
N SER A 45 -3.14 6.99 0.35
CA SER A 45 -3.99 7.39 -0.78
C SER A 45 -5.41 7.70 -0.33
N GLU A 46 -6.12 8.58 -1.04
CA GLU A 46 -7.52 8.94 -0.70
C GLU A 46 -8.45 7.73 -0.64
N LYS A 47 -8.23 6.74 -1.52
CA LYS A 47 -8.96 5.48 -1.51
C LYS A 47 -8.68 4.68 -0.23
N SER A 48 -7.42 4.66 0.22
CA SER A 48 -7.02 3.98 1.45
C SER A 48 -7.54 4.70 2.70
N LYS A 49 -7.55 6.04 2.71
CA LYS A 49 -8.20 6.84 3.76
C LYS A 49 -9.70 6.54 3.84
N SER A 50 -10.36 6.46 2.68
CA SER A 50 -11.79 6.13 2.61
C SER A 50 -12.08 4.69 3.06
N TYR A 51 -11.19 3.75 2.77
CA TYR A 51 -11.30 2.36 3.23
C TYR A 51 -11.17 2.24 4.75
N LEU A 52 -10.25 2.99 5.35
CA LEU A 52 -10.05 2.99 6.79
C LEU A 52 -11.13 3.77 7.56
N ASP A 53 -11.88 4.66 6.91
CA ASP A 53 -12.92 5.49 7.55
C ASP A 53 -12.43 6.12 8.88
N GLU A 54 -13.15 6.06 10.00
CA GLU A 54 -12.67 6.62 11.28
C GLU A 54 -11.37 5.95 11.81
N ASP A 55 -11.02 4.75 11.34
CA ASP A 55 -9.80 4.06 11.77
C ASP A 55 -8.53 4.71 11.22
N TYR A 56 -8.60 5.57 10.19
CA TYR A 56 -7.39 6.27 9.71
C TYR A 56 -6.79 7.20 10.77
N TYR A 57 -7.56 7.66 11.76
CA TYR A 57 -6.99 8.45 12.86
C TYR A 57 -5.99 7.63 13.67
N SER A 58 -6.17 6.31 13.72
CA SER A 58 -5.31 5.37 14.42
C SER A 58 -4.21 4.75 13.53
N TRP A 59 -4.34 4.86 12.20
CA TRP A 59 -3.36 4.35 11.23
C TRP A 59 -2.44 5.47 10.72
N PRO A 60 -1.12 5.27 10.60
CA PRO A 60 -0.22 6.38 10.26
C PRO A 60 -0.51 6.94 8.88
N LEU A 61 -0.82 8.24 8.76
CA LEU A 61 -1.17 8.84 7.47
C LEU A 61 0.03 9.08 6.56
N LYS A 62 1.23 9.12 7.13
CA LYS A 62 2.47 9.34 6.39
C LYS A 62 3.54 8.31 6.75
N LEU A 63 4.34 7.98 5.76
CA LEU A 63 5.47 7.06 5.83
C LEU A 63 6.69 7.75 5.23
N GLU A 64 7.80 7.74 5.95
CA GLU A 64 9.10 8.18 5.44
C GLU A 64 10.00 6.96 5.25
N ILE A 65 10.63 6.84 4.09
CA ILE A 65 11.65 5.85 3.76
C ILE A 65 12.97 6.58 3.59
N SER A 66 13.96 6.30 4.43
CA SER A 66 15.25 7.01 4.43
C SER A 66 16.40 6.17 3.91
N GLU A 67 17.48 6.84 3.52
CA GLU A 67 18.66 6.23 2.87
C GLU A 67 19.42 5.23 3.75
N ASN A 68 19.33 5.39 5.08
CA ASN A 68 19.96 4.54 6.08
C ASN A 68 19.16 3.26 6.38
N ASN A 69 18.31 2.82 5.46
CA ASN A 69 17.44 1.66 5.60
C ASN A 69 16.50 1.76 6.82
N GLN A 70 16.05 2.97 7.17
CA GLN A 70 15.06 3.20 8.21
C GLN A 70 13.73 3.64 7.58
N PHE A 71 12.62 3.20 8.15
CA PHE A 71 11.32 3.78 7.88
C PHE A 71 10.77 4.43 9.14
N LYS A 72 9.91 5.42 8.95
CA LYS A 72 9.18 6.09 10.03
C LYS A 72 7.72 6.27 9.64
N PHE A 73 6.83 5.71 10.43
CA PHE A 73 5.42 6.05 10.40
C PHE A 73 5.16 7.27 11.28
N LEU A 74 4.50 8.28 10.71
CA LEU A 74 4.27 9.56 11.36
C LEU A 74 2.86 9.65 11.95
N PHE A 75 2.65 9.07 13.12
CA PHE A 75 1.37 9.11 13.85
C PHE A 75 1.07 10.48 14.43
N GLU A 76 2.10 11.26 14.78
CA GLU A 76 1.93 12.61 15.34
C GLU A 76 1.22 13.57 14.36
N ASN A 77 1.29 13.27 13.06
CA ASN A 77 0.64 14.04 12.01
C ASN A 77 -0.81 13.60 11.73
N ASN A 78 -1.30 12.56 12.41
CA ASN A 78 -2.69 12.15 12.30
C ASN A 78 -3.59 13.16 13.03
N PRO A 79 -4.83 13.40 12.56
CA PRO A 79 -5.80 14.20 13.32
C PRO A 79 -6.16 13.51 14.64
N GLU A 80 -6.37 14.30 15.70
CA GLU A 80 -6.70 13.82 17.05
C GLU A 80 -8.04 13.07 17.09
N SER A 81 -8.03 11.79 17.48
CA SER A 81 -9.24 11.01 17.72
C SER A 81 -9.77 11.24 19.14
N LEU A 82 -11.03 10.86 19.39
CA LEU A 82 -11.59 10.91 20.75
C LEU A 82 -10.80 10.01 21.72
N ALA A 83 -10.32 8.85 21.26
CA ALA A 83 -9.53 7.93 22.07
C ALA A 83 -8.19 8.58 22.48
N ASP A 84 -7.52 9.28 21.56
CA ASP A 84 -6.29 10.00 21.86
C ASP A 84 -6.47 11.01 23.00
N ARG A 85 -7.64 11.67 23.06
CA ARG A 85 -7.96 12.68 24.07
C ARG A 85 -8.26 12.08 25.43
N ILE A 86 -8.97 10.95 25.46
CA ILE A 86 -9.44 10.33 26.70
C ILE A 86 -8.34 9.50 27.37
N PHE A 87 -7.49 8.82 26.59
CA PHE A 87 -6.54 7.84 27.09
C PHE A 87 -5.08 8.33 27.14
N ALA A 88 -4.81 9.58 26.76
CA ALA A 88 -3.48 10.17 26.91
C ALA A 88 -3.12 10.37 28.39
N GLU A 89 -2.07 9.68 28.88
CA GLU A 89 -1.51 9.94 30.21
C GLU A 89 -0.77 11.29 30.26
N LYS A 90 -0.29 11.77 29.10
CA LYS A 90 0.33 13.08 28.85
C LYS A 90 -0.02 13.55 27.43
N GLU A 91 -0.01 14.87 27.21
CA GLU A 91 -0.37 15.55 25.95
C GLU A 91 0.28 14.98 24.67
N ASN A 92 1.38 14.22 24.78
CA ASN A 92 2.12 13.64 23.65
C ASN A 92 2.23 12.09 23.66
N ASP A 93 1.53 11.39 24.57
CA ASP A 93 1.70 9.94 24.71
C ASP A 93 0.88 9.12 23.71
N SER A 94 -0.21 9.66 23.17
CA SER A 94 -1.14 8.92 22.30
C SER A 94 -0.62 8.67 20.88
N LYS A 95 0.35 9.46 20.38
CA LYS A 95 0.75 9.46 18.95
C LYS A 95 2.24 9.43 18.71
N ARG A 96 2.91 8.40 19.25
CA ARG A 96 4.34 8.23 19.01
C ARG A 96 4.58 7.60 17.65
N ASN A 97 5.51 8.20 16.91
CA ASN A 97 5.99 7.65 15.65
C ASN A 97 6.58 6.25 15.84
N LYS A 98 6.33 5.36 14.88
CA LYS A 98 6.93 4.02 14.86
C LYS A 98 8.07 4.00 13.84
N THR A 99 9.23 3.52 14.25
CA THR A 99 10.41 3.36 13.40
C THR A 99 10.80 1.91 13.27
N GLY A 100 11.38 1.55 12.14
CA GLY A 100 11.95 0.21 11.91
C GLY A 100 12.85 0.19 10.69
N LYS A 101 13.30 -1.00 10.30
CA LYS A 101 14.10 -1.18 9.08
C LYS A 101 13.24 -1.45 7.85
N TRP A 102 13.71 -1.03 6.69
CA TRP A 102 13.15 -1.48 5.42
C TRP A 102 14.19 -2.25 4.61
N PHE A 103 13.71 -3.17 3.79
CA PHE A 103 14.52 -4.02 2.94
C PHE A 103 13.92 -4.08 1.54
N TYR A 104 14.76 -4.22 0.53
CA TYR A 104 14.30 -4.52 -0.82
C TYR A 104 15.22 -5.54 -1.49
N SER A 105 14.65 -6.33 -2.39
CA SER A 105 15.37 -7.31 -3.19
C SER A 105 14.72 -7.44 -4.56
N PHE A 106 15.53 -7.41 -5.63
CA PHE A 106 15.02 -7.55 -6.99
C PHE A 106 15.38 -8.92 -7.58
N MET A 107 14.35 -9.70 -7.90
CA MET A 107 14.51 -10.97 -8.60
C MET A 107 14.55 -10.73 -10.11
N LYS A 108 15.76 -10.70 -10.68
CA LYS A 108 16.00 -10.34 -12.09
C LYS A 108 15.26 -11.21 -13.10
N LYS A 109 15.08 -12.51 -12.82
CA LYS A 109 14.48 -13.46 -13.76
C LYS A 109 12.96 -13.28 -13.84
N GLU A 110 12.32 -13.10 -12.69
CA GLU A 110 10.88 -12.94 -12.53
C GLU A 110 10.45 -11.48 -12.68
N LYS A 111 11.41 -10.54 -12.64
CA LYS A 111 11.21 -9.08 -12.65
C LYS A 111 10.30 -8.60 -11.52
N ILE A 112 10.48 -9.17 -10.33
CA ILE A 112 9.71 -8.82 -9.12
C ILE A 112 10.62 -8.06 -8.16
N CYS A 113 10.14 -6.92 -7.67
CA CYS A 113 10.78 -6.17 -6.60
C CYS A 113 10.08 -6.47 -5.28
N TYR A 114 10.71 -7.28 -4.42
CA TYR A 114 10.29 -7.47 -3.04
C TYR A 114 10.67 -6.25 -2.23
N PHE A 115 9.74 -5.81 -1.40
CA PHE A 115 9.94 -4.75 -0.45
C PHE A 115 9.29 -5.15 0.87
N GLU A 116 9.97 -4.85 1.97
CA GLU A 116 9.52 -5.20 3.31
C GLU A 116 9.77 -4.01 4.23
N LEU A 117 8.80 -3.75 5.09
CA LEU A 117 8.98 -2.93 6.28
C LEU A 117 8.98 -3.87 7.48
N GLU A 118 9.97 -3.77 8.36
CA GLU A 118 10.19 -4.69 9.48
C GLU A 118 8.90 -4.95 10.28
N GLY A 119 8.44 -6.20 10.24
CA GLY A 119 7.23 -6.65 10.93
C GLY A 119 5.91 -6.24 10.28
N ILE A 120 5.91 -5.91 8.98
CA ILE A 120 4.74 -5.46 8.22
C ILE A 120 4.68 -6.23 6.90
N CYS A 121 3.51 -6.79 6.60
CA CYS A 121 3.27 -7.45 5.33
C CYS A 121 3.10 -6.41 4.22
N VAL A 122 4.04 -6.38 3.28
CA VAL A 122 4.05 -5.46 2.15
C VAL A 122 3.99 -6.28 0.86
N GLU A 123 3.18 -5.82 -0.09
CA GLU A 123 3.15 -6.37 -1.45
C GLU A 123 4.36 -5.85 -2.27
N PRO A 124 4.70 -6.51 -3.39
CA PRO A 124 5.70 -5.99 -4.32
C PRO A 124 5.45 -4.52 -4.70
N LEU A 125 6.53 -3.73 -4.81
CA LEU A 125 6.41 -2.31 -5.15
C LEU A 125 5.66 -2.13 -6.47
N ARG A 126 4.78 -1.13 -6.49
CA ARG A 126 4.05 -0.71 -7.68
C ARG A 126 4.30 0.75 -7.97
N LYS A 127 3.82 1.20 -9.13
CA LYS A 127 3.88 2.61 -9.51
C LYS A 127 2.53 3.15 -9.91
N LYS A 128 2.35 4.45 -9.69
CA LYS A 128 1.24 5.23 -10.24
C LYS A 128 1.80 6.58 -10.66
N GLU A 129 1.50 7.01 -11.88
CA GLU A 129 2.00 8.26 -12.45
C GLU A 129 3.54 8.38 -12.33
N ASP A 130 4.25 7.28 -12.62
CA ASP A 130 5.72 7.14 -12.53
C ASP A 130 6.34 7.38 -11.15
N LYS A 131 5.53 7.33 -10.09
CA LYS A 131 6.00 7.36 -8.70
C LYS A 131 5.79 6.02 -8.03
N ILE A 132 6.76 5.62 -7.20
CA ILE A 132 6.65 4.42 -6.36
C ILE A 132 5.43 4.55 -5.43
N SER A 133 4.74 3.43 -5.25
CA SER A 133 3.66 3.25 -4.30
C SER A 133 3.94 2.01 -3.45
N ILE A 134 3.76 2.15 -2.13
CA ILE A 134 4.00 1.08 -1.16
C ILE A 134 2.64 0.53 -0.73
N MET A 135 2.44 -0.77 -0.94
CA MET A 135 1.18 -1.47 -0.75
C MET A 135 1.22 -2.35 0.48
N ILE A 136 0.29 -2.19 1.41
CA ILE A 136 0.26 -2.95 2.66
C ILE A 136 -1.04 -3.74 2.72
N THR A 137 -0.92 -5.05 2.89
CA THR A 137 -2.06 -5.94 3.12
C THR A 137 -2.51 -5.83 4.57
N ILE A 138 -3.82 -5.71 4.81
CA ILE A 138 -4.42 -5.60 6.15
C ILE A 138 -5.27 -6.84 6.40
N GLY A 139 -5.06 -7.49 7.54
CA GLY A 139 -5.79 -8.71 7.88
C GLY A 139 -5.26 -9.93 7.13
N ASP A 140 -6.15 -10.85 6.79
CA ASP A 140 -5.82 -12.03 5.98
C ASP A 140 -5.71 -11.62 4.51
N GLY A 141 -4.69 -12.13 3.81
CA GLY A 141 -4.49 -11.88 2.39
C GLY A 141 -5.66 -12.38 1.53
N ASP A 142 -6.35 -13.42 2.00
CA ASP A 142 -7.54 -13.96 1.32
C ASP A 142 -8.73 -13.00 1.35
N GLU A 143 -8.79 -12.09 2.32
CA GLU A 143 -9.83 -11.05 2.38
C GLU A 143 -9.61 -9.93 1.37
N CYS A 144 -8.47 -9.92 0.69
CA CYS A 144 -8.13 -8.93 -0.33
C CYS A 144 -8.25 -7.48 0.18
N ASN A 145 -7.90 -7.25 1.44
CA ASN A 145 -7.94 -5.97 2.13
C ASN A 145 -6.54 -5.36 2.20
N GLY A 146 -6.45 -4.05 1.95
CA GLY A 146 -5.15 -3.39 1.94
C GLY A 146 -5.24 -1.90 1.67
N ILE A 147 -4.10 -1.25 1.87
CA ILE A 147 -3.92 0.19 1.74
C ILE A 147 -2.68 0.50 0.91
N VAL A 148 -2.61 1.73 0.42
CA VAL A 148 -1.52 2.19 -0.44
C VAL A 148 -1.01 3.54 0.04
N TYR A 149 0.31 3.64 0.16
CA TYR A 149 1.04 4.89 0.34
C TYR A 149 1.60 5.35 -1.01
N GLU A 150 1.27 6.57 -1.42
CA GLU A 150 1.73 7.19 -2.66
C GLU A 150 2.85 8.18 -2.38
N LYS A 151 3.93 8.15 -3.18
CA LYS A 151 5.07 9.04 -2.99
C LYS A 151 4.71 10.49 -3.29
N VAL A 152 5.04 11.40 -2.37
CA VAL A 152 4.81 12.84 -2.50
C VAL A 152 6.10 13.64 -2.62
N GLU A 153 7.20 13.17 -2.03
CA GLU A 153 8.54 13.78 -2.06
C GLU A 153 9.61 12.72 -2.30
#